data_AF-A0A958ARM2-F1
#
_entry.id   AF-A0A958ARM2-F1
#
_cell.length_a   1.000
_cell.length_b   1.000
_cell.length_c   1.000
_cell.angle_alpha   90.00
_cell.angle_beta   90.00
_cell.angle_gamma   90.00
#
_symmetry.space_group_name_H-M   'P 1'
#
loop_
_entity.id
_entity.type
_entity.pdbx_description
1 polymer ?
#
loop_
_entity_poly.entity_id
_entity_poly.type
_entity_poly.pdbx_seq_one_letter_code
_entity_poly.pdbx_strand_id
1 'polypeptide(L)'
;MGIAADIAIIVVAGLLGGIIAQQFKQPLILGYIFAGVLVGPNTGGITIGDIHEIELLAEIGVALLLFALGLEFSFKELKPVQSVALIGTPLQMLLTIGLGWGIGWMLGWDWVSSIWFGSMISLSSTMVLLKTLMT
;
A
#
# COMPACT_ATOMS: atom_id res chain seq x y z
N MET A 1 17.44 9.54 17.44
CA MET A 1 16.74 10.24 18.54
C MET A 1 16.30 9.12 19.49
N GLY A 2 15.29 9.26 20.34
CA GLY A 2 14.68 8.05 20.93
C GLY A 2 13.52 7.60 20.03
N ILE A 3 13.19 6.30 20.02
CA ILE A 3 12.04 5.74 19.29
C ILE A 3 10.76 6.57 19.49
N ALA A 4 10.52 7.05 20.71
CA ALA A 4 9.34 7.89 21.01
C ALA A 4 9.29 9.20 20.21
N ALA A 5 10.45 9.84 19.99
CA ALA A 5 10.55 11.05 19.18
C ALA A 5 10.34 10.72 17.70
N ASP A 6 10.90 9.61 17.23
CA ASP A 6 10.77 9.17 15.84
C ASP A 6 9.31 8.85 15.50
N ILE A 7 8.58 8.16 16.41
CA ILE A 7 7.15 7.93 16.28
C ILE A 7 6.37 9.25 16.26
N ALA A 8 6.69 10.20 17.15
CA ALA A 8 6.03 11.50 17.17
C ALA A 8 6.20 12.25 15.83
N ILE A 9 7.41 12.22 15.27
CA ILE A 9 7.72 12.82 13.96
C ILE A 9 6.90 12.14 12.86
N ILE A 10 6.88 10.80 12.80
CA ILE A 10 6.12 10.04 11.78
C ILE A 10 4.63 10.34 11.87
N VAL A 11 4.05 10.34 13.08
CA VAL A 11 2.62 10.59 13.28
C VAL A 11 2.25 12.02 12.86
N VAL A 12 3.03 13.01 13.27
CA VAL A 12 2.80 14.41 12.88
C VAL A 12 2.97 14.61 11.38
N ALA A 13 4.04 14.08 10.80
CA ALA A 13 4.29 14.19 9.36
C ALA A 13 3.20 13.48 8.54
N GLY A 14 2.79 12.28 8.94
CA GLY A 14 1.71 11.54 8.31
C GLY A 14 0.37 12.27 8.40
N LEU A 15 0.05 12.87 9.55
CA LEU A 15 -1.16 13.67 9.74
C LEU A 15 -1.16 14.90 8.82
N LEU A 16 -0.06 15.64 8.78
CA LEU A 16 0.09 16.80 7.89
C LEU A 16 0.01 16.39 6.42
N GLY A 17 0.71 15.33 6.02
CA GLY A 17 0.68 14.77 4.67
C GLY A 17 -0.74 14.33 4.26
N GLY A 18 -1.46 13.69 5.17
CA GLY A 18 -2.85 13.28 4.98
C GLY A 18 -3.80 14.47 4.79
N ILE A 19 -3.69 15.52 5.62
CA ILE A 19 -4.47 16.75 5.49
C ILE A 19 -4.20 17.43 4.14
N ILE A 20 -2.92 17.54 3.75
CA ILE A 20 -2.53 18.12 2.47
C ILE A 20 -3.12 17.31 1.31
N ALA A 21 -2.96 15.99 1.33
CA ALA A 21 -3.53 15.11 0.31
C ALA A 21 -5.07 15.28 0.22
N GLN A 22 -5.75 15.34 1.36
CA GLN A 22 -7.19 15.54 1.41
C GLN A 22 -7.61 16.91 0.85
N GLN A 23 -6.87 17.98 1.12
CA GLN A 23 -7.11 19.32 0.58
C GLN A 23 -7.02 19.34 -0.95
N PHE A 24 -6.07 18.58 -1.52
CA PHE A 24 -5.93 18.38 -2.96
C PHE A 24 -6.88 17.32 -3.53
N LYS A 25 -7.84 16.83 -2.74
CA LYS A 25 -8.79 15.75 -3.09
C LYS A 25 -8.11 14.43 -3.48
N GLN A 26 -6.87 14.23 -3.08
CA GLN A 26 -6.09 13.02 -3.34
C GLN A 26 -6.39 11.92 -2.30
N PRO A 27 -6.12 10.64 -2.62
CA PRO A 27 -6.09 9.56 -1.64
C PRO A 27 -5.09 9.83 -0.51
N LEU A 28 -5.49 9.56 0.74
CA LEU A 28 -4.66 9.82 1.94
C LEU A 28 -3.31 9.09 1.90
N ILE A 29 -3.28 7.89 1.31
CA ILE A 29 -2.06 7.09 1.21
C ILE A 29 -0.94 7.80 0.45
N LEU A 30 -1.27 8.64 -0.53
CA LEU A 30 -0.27 9.46 -1.22
C LEU A 30 0.37 10.48 -0.28
N GLY A 31 -0.43 11.07 0.61
CA GLY A 31 0.05 11.96 1.67
C GLY A 31 0.98 11.26 2.66
N TYR A 32 0.64 10.04 3.06
CA TYR A 32 1.48 9.24 3.97
C TYR A 32 2.81 8.84 3.33
N ILE A 33 2.80 8.41 2.07
CA ILE A 33 4.03 8.08 1.32
C ILE A 33 4.91 9.32 1.20
N PHE A 34 4.34 10.46 0.82
CA PHE A 34 5.09 11.70 0.67
C PHE A 34 5.67 12.18 2.01
N ALA A 35 4.90 12.10 3.09
CA ALA A 35 5.39 12.38 4.44
C ALA A 35 6.56 11.47 4.82
N GLY A 36 6.46 10.16 4.55
CA GLY A 36 7.53 9.19 4.80
C GLY A 36 8.80 9.49 4.01
N VAL A 37 8.67 9.88 2.74
CA VAL A 37 9.82 10.34 1.93
C VAL A 37 10.46 11.57 2.57
N LEU A 38 9.67 12.56 3.00
CA LEU A 38 10.17 13.80 3.59
C LEU A 38 10.91 13.62 4.91
N VAL A 39 10.42 12.75 5.80
CA VAL A 39 11.07 12.47 7.09
C VAL A 39 12.11 11.34 7.02
N GLY A 40 12.26 10.72 5.85
CA GLY A 40 13.22 9.65 5.62
C GLY A 40 14.67 10.15 5.70
N PRO A 41 15.65 9.24 5.85
CA PRO A 41 17.06 9.60 6.03
C PRO A 41 17.69 10.30 4.81
N ASN A 42 17.05 10.23 3.64
CA ASN A 42 17.62 10.66 2.36
C ASN A 42 17.29 12.11 1.96
N THR A 43 16.46 12.83 2.72
CA THR A 43 15.97 14.18 2.36
C THR A 43 16.69 15.33 3.05
N GLY A 44 17.60 15.05 3.99
CA GLY A 44 18.43 16.04 4.67
C GLY A 44 17.71 16.97 5.67
N GLY A 45 16.41 16.77 5.89
CA GLY A 45 15.57 17.53 6.83
C GLY A 45 15.55 16.94 8.24
N ILE A 46 14.40 17.05 8.94
CA ILE A 46 14.16 16.32 10.19
C ILE A 46 14.02 14.83 9.84
N THR A 47 15.00 14.03 10.26
CA THR A 47 15.05 12.60 9.93
C THR A 47 14.87 11.73 11.16
N ILE A 48 14.14 10.63 10.98
CA ILE A 48 14.13 9.51 11.92
C ILE A 48 15.48 8.78 11.93
N GLY A 49 15.91 8.34 13.12
CA GLY A 49 17.21 7.69 13.32
C GLY A 49 17.11 6.17 13.43
N ASP A 50 16.05 5.66 14.07
CA ASP A 50 15.92 4.27 14.46
C ASP A 50 15.08 3.46 13.45
N ILE A 51 15.49 3.48 12.18
CA ILE A 51 14.70 2.96 11.04
C ILE A 51 14.32 1.49 11.22
N HIS A 52 15.25 0.65 11.69
CA HIS A 52 15.01 -0.79 11.85
C HIS A 52 13.96 -1.08 12.93
N GLU A 53 13.97 -0.31 14.02
CA GLU A 53 13.01 -0.47 15.12
C GLU A 53 11.62 0.02 14.69
N ILE A 54 11.57 1.09 13.90
CA ILE A 54 10.35 1.62 13.27
C ILE A 54 9.76 0.59 12.29
N GLU A 55 10.60 -0.09 11.52
CA GLU A 55 10.19 -1.15 10.58
C GLU A 55 9.56 -2.33 11.31
N LEU A 56 10.17 -2.81 12.39
CA LEU A 56 9.60 -3.85 13.26
C LEU A 56 8.23 -3.44 13.83
N LEU A 57 8.10 -2.19 14.30
CA LEU A 57 6.81 -1.68 14.78
C LEU A 57 5.77 -1.57 13.66
N ALA A 58 6.19 -1.19 12.46
CA ALA A 58 5.31 -1.10 11.29
C ALA A 58 4.81 -2.50 10.88
N GLU A 59 5.67 -3.52 10.88
CA GLU A 59 5.29 -4.91 10.61
C GLU A 59 4.24 -5.41 11.62
N ILE A 60 4.45 -5.14 12.91
CA ILE A 60 3.48 -5.48 13.96
C ILE A 60 2.16 -4.74 13.73
N GLY A 61 2.22 -3.44 13.42
CA GLY A 61 1.05 -2.62 13.11
C GLY A 61 0.24 -3.16 11.92
N VAL A 62 0.92 -3.54 10.84
CA VAL A 62 0.30 -4.15 9.65
C VAL A 62 -0.30 -5.51 10.00
N ALA A 63 0.40 -6.35 10.77
CA ALA A 63 -0.12 -7.64 11.20
C ALA A 63 -1.40 -7.50 12.05
N LEU A 64 -1.40 -6.56 13.00
CA LEU A 64 -2.57 -6.26 13.82
C LEU A 64 -3.74 -5.70 12.99
N LEU A 65 -3.45 -4.85 12.00
CA LEU A 65 -4.46 -4.30 11.09
C LEU A 65 -5.10 -5.40 10.23
N LEU A 66 -4.28 -6.28 9.65
CA LEU A 66 -4.78 -7.41 8.85
C LEU A 66 -5.54 -8.43 9.71
N PHE A 67 -5.13 -8.62 10.96
CA PHE A 67 -5.86 -9.45 11.92
C PHE A 67 -7.22 -8.85 12.28
N ALA A 68 -7.27 -7.56 12.63
CA ALA A 68 -8.51 -6.86 12.93
C ALA A 68 -9.47 -6.87 11.73
N LEU A 69 -8.96 -6.63 10.52
CA LEU A 69 -9.71 -6.75 9.28
C LEU A 69 -10.30 -8.16 9.12
N GLY A 70 -9.52 -9.20 9.45
CA GLY A 70 -9.98 -10.59 9.45
C GLY A 70 -11.09 -10.87 10.48
N LEU A 71 -11.12 -10.18 11.62
CA LEU A 71 -12.18 -10.28 12.63
C LEU A 71 -13.47 -9.57 12.22
N GLU A 72 -13.37 -8.47 11.46
CA GLU A 72 -14.52 -7.74 10.93
C GLU A 72 -15.25 -8.53 9.84
N PHE A 73 -14.53 -9.31 9.03
CA PHE A 73 -15.14 -10.12 7.96
C PHE A 73 -15.87 -11.35 8.49
N SER A 74 -17.20 -11.37 8.32
CA SER A 74 -18.00 -12.57 8.58
C SER A 74 -18.18 -13.43 7.32
N PHE A 75 -18.25 -14.75 7.48
CA PHE A 75 -18.58 -15.67 6.37
C PHE A 75 -19.94 -15.35 5.71
N LYS A 76 -20.86 -14.71 6.46
CA LYS A 76 -22.17 -14.31 5.95
C LYS A 76 -22.06 -13.18 4.92
N GLU A 77 -21.12 -12.26 5.11
CA GLU A 77 -20.84 -11.15 4.18
C GLU A 77 -20.02 -11.60 2.96
N LEU A 78 -19.21 -12.65 3.11
CA LEU A 78 -18.47 -13.26 2.00
C LEU A 78 -19.34 -14.08 1.05
N LYS A 79 -20.39 -14.73 1.57
CA LYS A 79 -21.22 -15.67 0.79
C LYS A 79 -21.82 -15.06 -0.51
N PRO A 80 -22.35 -13.82 -0.53
CA PRO A 80 -22.86 -13.20 -1.74
C PRO A 80 -21.79 -12.94 -2.82
N VAL A 81 -20.54 -12.70 -2.41
CA VAL A 81 -19.43 -12.36 -3.30
C VAL A 81 -18.43 -13.50 -3.50
N GLN A 82 -18.69 -14.69 -2.95
CA GLN A 82 -17.77 -15.82 -2.89
C GLN A 82 -17.21 -16.22 -4.27
N SER A 83 -18.04 -16.21 -5.31
CA SER A 83 -17.61 -16.61 -6.66
C SER A 83 -16.63 -15.60 -7.25
N VAL A 84 -16.89 -14.30 -7.01
CA VAL A 84 -15.98 -13.23 -7.44
C VAL A 84 -14.69 -13.29 -6.61
N ALA A 85 -14.77 -13.52 -5.30
CA ALA A 85 -13.60 -13.61 -4.44
C ALA A 85 -12.72 -14.84 -4.73
N LEU A 86 -13.31 -16.02 -4.94
CA LEU A 86 -12.59 -17.29 -5.12
C LEU A 86 -12.14 -17.54 -6.56
N ILE A 87 -12.92 -17.11 -7.55
CA ILE A 87 -12.62 -17.36 -8.97
C ILE A 87 -12.23 -16.07 -9.67
N GLY A 88 -12.98 -14.99 -9.43
CA GLY A 88 -12.75 -13.70 -10.06
C GLY A 88 -11.37 -13.12 -9.70
N THR A 89 -11.00 -13.09 -8.42
CA THR A 89 -9.71 -12.53 -7.98
C THR A 89 -8.51 -13.28 -8.56
N PRO A 90 -8.39 -14.63 -8.46
CA PRO A 90 -7.25 -15.32 -9.05
C PRO A 90 -7.22 -15.20 -10.58
N LEU A 91 -8.38 -15.25 -11.24
CA LEU A 91 -8.44 -15.09 -12.69
C LEU A 91 -8.00 -13.69 -13.12
N GLN A 92 -8.48 -12.64 -12.44
CA GLN A 92 -8.06 -11.26 -12.70
C GLN A 92 -6.57 -11.09 -12.46
N MET A 93 -6.03 -11.64 -11.37
CA MET A 93 -4.59 -11.58 -11.08
C MET A 93 -3.79 -12.25 -12.20
N LEU A 94 -4.13 -13.47 -12.59
CA LEU A 94 -3.43 -14.19 -13.67
C LEU A 94 -3.49 -13.45 -15.01
N LEU A 95 -4.66 -12.92 -15.37
CA LEU A 95 -4.82 -12.12 -16.59
C LEU A 95 -3.97 -10.85 -16.54
N THR A 96 -3.96 -10.15 -15.40
CA THR A 96 -3.19 -8.90 -15.24
C THR A 96 -1.69 -9.18 -15.25
N ILE A 97 -1.24 -10.26 -14.61
CA ILE A 97 0.15 -10.73 -14.66
C ILE A 97 0.54 -11.08 -16.09
N GLY A 98 -0.31 -11.81 -16.82
CA GLY A 98 -0.05 -12.17 -18.22
C GLY A 98 0.06 -10.94 -19.13
N LEU A 99 -0.80 -9.94 -18.94
CA LEU A 99 -0.72 -8.65 -19.65
C LEU A 99 0.56 -7.89 -19.30
N GLY A 100 0.89 -7.77 -18.02
CA GLY A 100 2.12 -7.10 -17.58
C GLY A 100 3.38 -7.80 -18.07
N TRP A 101 3.39 -9.14 -18.06
CA TRP A 101 4.47 -9.94 -18.65
C TRP A 101 4.62 -9.67 -20.15
N GLY A 102 3.51 -9.62 -20.90
CA GLY A 102 3.53 -9.28 -22.33
C GLY A 102 4.09 -7.88 -22.59
N ILE A 103 3.73 -6.89 -21.77
CA ILE A 103 4.29 -5.53 -21.86
C ILE A 103 5.79 -5.55 -21.57
N GLY A 104 6.24 -6.22 -20.50
CA GLY A 104 7.65 -6.33 -20.15
C GLY A 104 8.47 -6.99 -21.27
N TRP A 105 7.93 -8.02 -21.90
CA TRP A 105 8.56 -8.68 -23.03
C TRP A 105 8.67 -7.76 -24.26
N MET A 106 7.63 -6.96 -24.55
CA MET A 106 7.68 -5.95 -25.63
C MET A 106 8.70 -4.83 -25.37
N LEU A 107 8.99 -4.53 -24.09
CA LEU A 107 10.03 -3.60 -23.68
C LEU A 107 11.44 -4.23 -23.69
N GLY A 108 11.56 -5.51 -24.06
CA GLY A 108 12.83 -6.23 -24.12
C GLY A 108 13.36 -6.68 -22.76
N TRP A 109 12.51 -6.74 -21.73
CA TRP A 109 12.91 -7.22 -20.41
C TRP A 109 13.02 -8.75 -20.37
N ASP A 110 13.79 -9.25 -19.41
CA ASP A 110 13.89 -10.68 -19.19
C ASP A 110 12.56 -11.27 -18.67
N TRP A 111 12.42 -12.59 -18.77
CA TRP A 111 11.21 -13.30 -18.37
C TRP A 111 10.87 -13.07 -16.89
N VAL A 112 11.87 -13.08 -16.01
CA VAL A 112 11.69 -12.94 -14.56
C VAL A 112 11.26 -11.52 -14.23
N SER A 113 11.92 -10.49 -14.77
CA SER A 113 11.52 -9.09 -14.55
C SER A 113 10.13 -8.78 -15.10
N SER A 114 9.78 -9.37 -16.25
CA SER A 114 8.45 -9.20 -16.86
C SER A 114 7.33 -9.80 -16.01
N ILE A 115 7.55 -10.99 -15.41
CA ILE A 115 6.60 -11.58 -14.45
C ILE A 115 6.52 -10.76 -13.17
N TRP A 116 7.65 -10.30 -12.64
CA TRP A 116 7.66 -9.43 -11.45
C TRP A 116 6.85 -8.16 -11.68
N PHE A 117 7.06 -7.51 -12.82
CA PHE A 117 6.30 -6.33 -13.22
C PHE A 117 4.79 -6.61 -13.30
N GLY A 118 4.39 -7.69 -13.97
CA GLY A 118 2.99 -8.11 -14.03
C GLY A 118 2.39 -8.40 -12.65
N SER A 119 3.17 -9.00 -11.76
CA SER A 119 2.77 -9.30 -10.38
C SER A 119 2.55 -8.02 -9.57
N MET A 120 3.45 -7.05 -9.68
CA MET A 120 3.32 -5.75 -9.00
C MET A 120 2.09 -4.98 -9.45
N ILE A 121 1.78 -5.00 -10.75
CA ILE A 121 0.60 -4.31 -11.31
C ILE A 121 -0.71 -5.02 -10.96
N SER A 122 -0.69 -6.34 -10.77
CA SER A 122 -1.90 -7.10 -10.46
C SER A 122 -2.52 -6.75 -9.11
N LEU A 123 -1.74 -6.18 -8.19
CA LEU A 123 -2.19 -5.77 -6.86
C LEU A 123 -3.02 -4.48 -6.96
N SER A 124 -4.24 -4.50 -6.42
CA SER A 124 -5.12 -3.34 -6.36
C SER A 124 -5.24 -2.76 -4.95
N SER A 125 -5.40 -1.44 -4.84
CA SER A 125 -5.67 -0.76 -3.58
C SER A 125 -7.14 -0.33 -3.52
N THR A 126 -7.93 -1.02 -2.68
CA THR A 126 -9.36 -0.73 -2.49
C THR A 126 -9.59 0.71 -2.02
N MET A 127 -8.74 1.24 -1.12
CA MET A 127 -8.86 2.61 -0.62
C MET A 127 -8.69 3.65 -1.73
N VAL A 128 -7.73 3.45 -2.64
CA VAL A 128 -7.49 4.38 -3.76
C VAL A 128 -8.65 4.32 -4.74
N LEU A 129 -9.10 3.12 -5.11
CA LEU A 129 -10.23 2.92 -6.04
C LEU A 129 -11.52 3.58 -5.52
N LEU A 130 -11.88 3.29 -4.27
CA LEU A 130 -13.07 3.89 -3.64
C LEU A 130 -12.97 5.41 -3.63
N LYS A 131 -11.79 5.97 -3.29
CA LYS A 131 -11.59 7.43 -3.34
C LYS A 131 -11.81 7.99 -4.74
N THR A 132 -11.25 7.37 -5.77
CA THR A 132 -11.39 7.84 -7.17
C THR A 132 -12.80 7.69 -7.74
N LEU A 133 -13.56 6.70 -7.29
CA LEU A 133 -14.95 6.46 -7.72
C LEU A 133 -15.95 7.39 -7.02
N MET A 134 -15.67 7.80 -5.78
CA MET A 134 -16.57 8.60 -4.95
C MET A 134 -16.28 10.11 -4.97
N THR A 135 -15.18 10.55 -5.60
CA THR A 135 -14.88 11.96 -5.91
C THR A 135 -15.45 12.37 -7.26
#